data_AF-A0A3M7TNT1-F1
#
_entry.id   AF-A0A3M7TNT1-F1
#
_cell.length_a   1.000
_cell.length_b   1.000
_cell.length_c   1.000
_cell.angle_alpha   90.00
_cell.angle_beta   90.00
_cell.angle_gamma   90.00
#
_symmetry.space_group_name_H-M   'P 1'
#
loop_
_entity.id
_entity.type
_entity.pdbx_description
1 polymer ?
#
loop_
_entity_poly.entity_id
_entity_poly.type
_entity_poly.pdbx_seq_one_letter_code
_entity_poly.pdbx_strand_id
1 'polypeptide(L)'
;MKAYKKEVRFTILMTALFLAAGNVGLFFSIFPVNGMLFGFPIMYIVPILFGWFGIFALTIVASKLGNQIDADIERESILEIEQQKREGA
;
A
#
# COMPACT_ATOMS: atom_id res chain seq x y z
N MET A 1 10.71 -14.65 12.48
CA MET A 1 11.28 -14.54 11.08
C MET A 1 10.24 -14.43 9.96
N LYS A 2 9.02 -14.97 10.11
CA LYS A 2 8.01 -14.93 9.03
C LYS A 2 7.41 -13.53 8.88
N ALA A 3 7.25 -12.84 10.00
CA ALA A 3 6.76 -11.46 10.03
C ALA A 3 7.67 -10.49 9.25
N TYR A 4 8.99 -10.60 9.40
CA TYR A 4 9.94 -9.75 8.65
C TYR A 4 9.88 -9.97 7.13
N LYS A 5 9.73 -11.23 6.68
CA LYS A 5 9.53 -11.53 5.25
C LYS A 5 8.20 -10.97 4.73
N LYS A 6 7.19 -10.87 5.58
CA LYS A 6 5.87 -10.28 5.28
C LYS A 6 5.99 -8.76 5.11
N GLU A 7 6.76 -8.10 5.97
CA GLU A 7 7.07 -6.67 5.89
C GLU A 7 7.71 -6.31 4.54
N VAL A 8 8.79 -6.98 4.14
CA VAL A 8 9.48 -6.68 2.87
C VAL A 8 8.55 -6.83 1.67
N ARG A 9 7.74 -7.89 1.63
CA ARG A 9 6.76 -8.11 0.54
C ARG A 9 5.70 -7.02 0.52
N PHE A 10 5.22 -6.62 1.69
CA PHE A 10 4.25 -5.54 1.83
C PHE A 10 4.83 -4.20 1.36
N THR A 11 6.05 -3.86 1.76
CA THR A 11 6.73 -2.63 1.36
C THR A 11 6.93 -2.56 -0.15
N ILE A 12 7.37 -3.65 -0.79
CA ILE A 12 7.52 -3.71 -2.25
C ILE A 12 6.16 -3.51 -2.94
N LEU A 13 5.12 -4.21 -2.47
CA LEU A 13 3.78 -4.11 -3.05
C LEU A 13 3.22 -2.70 -2.91
N MET A 14 3.29 -2.09 -1.73
CA MET A 14 2.80 -0.74 -1.49
C MET A 14 3.55 0.29 -2.32
N THR A 15 4.88 0.17 -2.41
CA THR A 15 5.70 1.05 -3.27
C THR A 15 5.23 0.98 -4.72
N ALA A 16 5.02 -0.23 -5.25
CA ALA A 16 4.51 -0.41 -6.61
C ALA A 16 3.11 0.21 -6.80
N LEU A 17 2.22 0.02 -5.82
CA LEU A 17 0.87 0.58 -5.86
C LEU A 17 0.86 2.11 -5.81
N PHE A 18 1.67 2.72 -4.94
CA PHE A 18 1.81 4.18 -4.87
C PHE A 18 2.39 4.75 -6.15
N LEU A 19 3.39 4.09 -6.73
CA LEU A 19 3.99 4.51 -7.99
C LEU A 19 2.97 4.41 -9.13
N ALA A 20 2.20 3.32 -9.20
CA ALA A 20 1.14 3.18 -10.18
C ALA A 20 0.05 4.25 -10.00
N ALA A 21 -0.42 4.47 -8.77
CA ALA A 21 -1.46 5.46 -8.45
C ALA A 21 -1.02 6.90 -8.77
N GLY A 22 0.23 7.25 -8.49
CA GLY A 22 0.79 8.56 -8.81
C GLY A 22 1.01 8.79 -10.31
N ASN A 23 1.10 7.73 -11.11
CA ASN A 23 1.38 7.79 -12.55
C ASN A 23 0.20 7.40 -13.44
N VAL A 24 -1.03 7.36 -12.91
CA VAL A 24 -2.25 7.05 -13.69
C VAL A 24 -2.46 8.00 -14.87
N GLY A 25 -1.98 9.25 -14.77
CA GLY A 25 -2.01 10.20 -15.89
C GLY A 25 -1.26 9.71 -17.13
N LEU A 26 -0.17 8.95 -16.97
CA LEU A 26 0.56 8.37 -18.10
C LEU A 26 -0.30 7.32 -18.83
N PHE A 27 -1.09 6.54 -18.10
CA PHE A 27 -1.98 5.55 -18.70
C PHE A 27 -3.03 6.20 -19.62
N PHE A 28 -3.65 7.29 -19.17
CA PHE A 28 -4.62 8.06 -19.98
C PHE A 28 -3.98 8.88 -21.10
N SER A 29 -2.66 9.13 -21.05
CA SER A 29 -1.91 9.72 -22.16
C SER A 29 -1.67 8.71 -23.29
N ILE A 30 -1.32 7.47 -22.95
CA ILE A 30 -1.09 6.39 -23.92
C ILE A 30 -2.42 5.88 -24.50
N PHE A 31 -3.45 5.77 -23.66
CA PHE A 31 -4.79 5.31 -24.04
C PHE A 31 -5.83 6.39 -23.75
N PRO A 32 -5.91 7.45 -24.58
CA PRO A 32 -6.85 8.53 -24.35
C PRO A 32 -8.29 8.06 -24.53
N VAL A 33 -9.13 8.41 -23.55
CA VAL A 33 -10.57 8.16 -23.59
C VAL A 33 -11.29 9.44 -23.99
N ASN A 34 -11.96 9.40 -25.13
CA ASN A 34 -12.76 10.52 -25.63
C ASN A 34 -14.13 10.53 -24.95
N GLY A 35 -14.41 11.59 -24.19
CA GLY A 35 -15.68 11.78 -23.52
C GLY A 35 -15.60 12.85 -22.44
N MET A 36 -16.75 13.24 -21.91
CA MET A 36 -16.89 14.29 -20.91
C MET A 36 -17.46 13.70 -19.62
N LEU A 37 -16.89 14.08 -18.47
CA LEU A 37 -17.39 13.75 -17.14
C LEU A 37 -17.43 15.03 -16.30
N PHE A 38 -18.60 15.36 -15.74
CA PHE A 38 -18.84 16.62 -15.02
C PHE A 38 -18.47 17.89 -15.79
N GLY A 39 -18.54 17.85 -17.13
CA GLY A 39 -18.16 18.98 -17.99
C GLY A 39 -16.65 19.08 -18.27
N PHE A 40 -15.84 18.13 -17.81
CA PHE A 40 -14.41 18.05 -18.09
C PHE A 40 -14.07 16.84 -18.98
N PRO A 41 -13.04 16.92 -19.84
CA PRO A 41 -12.61 15.74 -20.59
C PRO A 41 -12.14 14.63 -19.64
N ILE A 42 -12.64 13.41 -19.86
CA ILE A 42 -12.41 12.22 -19.02
C ILE A 42 -10.91 11.97 -18.82
N MET A 43 -10.13 12.12 -19.90
CA MET A 43 -8.67 11.92 -19.91
C MET A 43 -7.90 12.77 -18.90
N TYR A 44 -8.49 13.86 -18.39
CA TYR A 44 -7.86 14.71 -17.37
C TYR A 44 -8.49 14.53 -16.00
N ILE A 45 -9.83 14.57 -15.92
CA ILE A 45 -10.51 14.58 -14.62
C ILE A 45 -10.38 13.24 -13.89
N VAL A 46 -10.40 12.11 -14.61
CA VAL A 46 -10.29 10.79 -13.98
C VAL A 46 -8.92 10.56 -13.37
N PRO A 47 -7.78 10.82 -14.06
CA PRO A 47 -6.46 10.74 -13.42
C PRO A 47 -6.30 11.65 -12.20
N ILE A 48 -6.85 12.87 -12.23
CA ILE A 48 -6.78 13.79 -11.09
C ILE A 48 -7.54 13.22 -9.88
N LEU A 49 -8.77 12.75 -10.09
CA LEU A 49 -9.57 12.14 -9.02
C LEU A 49 -8.91 10.86 -8.49
N PHE A 50 -8.32 10.06 -9.37
CA PHE A 50 -7.61 8.84 -8.97
C PHE A 50 -6.33 9.16 -8.21
N GLY A 51 -5.58 10.18 -8.62
CA GLY A 51 -4.40 10.65 -7.90
C GLY A 51 -4.75 11.18 -6.52
N TRP A 52 -5.90 11.85 -6.36
CA TRP A 52 -6.29 12.43 -5.07
C TRP A 52 -6.91 11.37 -4.14
N PHE A 53 -8.01 10.76 -4.56
CA PHE A 53 -8.75 9.79 -3.76
C PHE A 53 -8.07 8.43 -3.72
N GLY A 54 -7.40 8.01 -4.80
CA GLY A 54 -6.67 6.75 -4.84
C GLY A 54 -5.45 6.75 -3.93
N ILE A 55 -4.65 7.84 -3.91
CA ILE A 55 -3.54 7.97 -2.95
C ILE A 55 -4.07 8.03 -1.52
N PHE A 56 -5.15 8.77 -1.27
CA PHE A 56 -5.78 8.81 0.05
C PHE A 56 -6.21 7.43 0.53
N ALA A 57 -6.95 6.68 -0.31
CA ALA A 57 -7.39 5.32 0.02
C ALA A 57 -6.21 4.35 0.22
N LEU A 58 -5.19 4.42 -0.64
CA LEU A 58 -3.96 3.62 -0.49
C LEU A 58 -3.24 3.91 0.82
N THR A 59 -3.25 5.17 1.26
CA THR A 59 -2.61 5.57 2.53
C THR A 59 -3.33 4.97 3.73
N ILE A 60 -4.67 4.95 3.73
CA ILE A 60 -5.48 4.28 4.76
C ILE A 60 -5.17 2.78 4.80
N VAL A 61 -5.15 2.14 3.63
CA VAL A 61 -4.84 0.71 3.51
C VAL A 61 -3.42 0.42 4.00
N ALA A 62 -2.45 1.25 3.61
CA ALA A 62 -1.06 1.13 4.02
C ALA A 62 -0.92 1.19 5.55
N SER A 63 -1.55 2.19 6.17
CA SER A 63 -1.52 2.36 7.63
C SER A 63 -2.14 1.15 8.35
N LYS A 64 -3.30 0.67 7.90
CA LYS A 64 -3.98 -0.46 8.54
C LYS A 64 -3.18 -1.77 8.41
N LEU A 65 -2.56 -2.01 7.26
CA LEU A 65 -1.74 -3.21 7.03
C LEU A 65 -0.40 -3.12 7.74
N GLY A 66 0.24 -1.96 7.76
CA GLY A 66 1.48 -1.70 8.51
C GLY A 66 1.29 -2.00 9.98
N ASN A 67 0.26 -1.43 10.62
CA ASN A 67 -0.02 -1.68 12.04
C ASN A 67 -0.25 -3.16 12.37
N GLN A 68 -0.84 -3.93 11.44
CA GLN A 68 -1.02 -5.37 11.63
C GLN A 68 0.31 -6.13 11.54
N ILE A 69 1.19 -5.74 10.62
CA ILE A 69 2.51 -6.36 10.48
C ILE A 69 3.36 -6.06 11.72
N ASP A 70 3.36 -4.83 12.21
CA ASP A 70 4.07 -4.45 13.43
C ASP A 70 3.59 -5.28 14.64
N ALA A 71 2.27 -5.43 14.79
CA ALA A 71 1.69 -6.27 15.84
C ALA A 71 2.08 -7.76 15.71
N ASP A 72 2.19 -8.29 14.49
CA ASP A 72 2.65 -9.66 14.25
C ASP A 72 4.13 -9.83 14.62
N ILE A 73 4.98 -8.83 14.32
CA ILE A 73 6.40 -8.82 14.67
C ILE A 73 6.57 -8.80 16.20
N GLU A 74 5.84 -7.94 16.89
CA GLU A 74 5.89 -7.84 18.35
C GLU A 74 5.44 -9.14 19.04
N ARG A 75 4.43 -9.82 18.50
CA ARG A 75 4.01 -11.13 19.02
C ARG A 75 5.06 -12.21 18.80
N GLU A 76 5.67 -12.30 17.61
CA GLU A 76 6.74 -13.26 17.33
C GLU A 76 7.93 -13.03 18.29
N SER A 77 8.32 -11.77 18.53
CA SER A 77 9.46 -11.45 19.40
C SER A 77 9.22 -11.79 20.88
N ILE A 78 8.02 -11.52 21.41
CA ILE A 78 7.66 -11.89 22.79
C ILE A 78 7.72 -13.42 22.97
N LEU A 79 7.19 -14.18 22.00
CA LEU A 79 7.20 -15.65 22.05
C LEU A 79 8.63 -16.21 22.00
N GLU A 80 9.50 -15.63 21.16
CA GLU A 80 10.92 -16.02 21.09
C GLU A 80 11.64 -15.75 22.42
N ILE A 81 11.38 -14.62 23.09
CA ILE A 81 11.95 -14.29 24.40
C ILE A 81 11.45 -15.25 25.49
N GLU A 82 10.17 -15.60 25.50
CA GLU A 82 9.61 -16.56 26.46
C GLU A 82 10.19 -17.96 26.28
N GLN A 83 10.38 -18.41 25.04
CA GLN A 83 11.02 -19.68 24.74
C GLN A 83 12.46 -19.71 25.25
N GLN A 84 13.26 -18.67 24.96
CA GLN A 84 14.63 -18.57 25.47
C GLN A 84 14.70 -18.59 27.00
N LYS A 85 13.76 -17.93 27.69
CA LYS A 85 13.67 -17.99 29.15
C LYS A 85 13.38 -19.38 29.69
N ARG A 86 12.56 -20.18 28.98
CA ARG A 86 12.25 -21.56 29.39
C ARG A 86 13.37 -22.54 29.08
N GLU A 87 14.15 -22.30 28.03
CA GLU A 87 15.29 -23.15 27.66
C GLU A 87 16.56 -22.84 28.48
N GLY A 88 16.68 -21.63 29.00
CA GLY A 88 17.78 -21.19 29.87
C GLY A 88 17.56 -21.35 31.37
N ALA A 89 16.42 -21.91 31.80
CA ALA A 89 16.06 -22.18 33.20
C ALA A 89 15.98 -23.69 33.45
#